data_AF-G9KX50-F1
#
_entry.id   AF-G9KX50-F1
#
_cell.length_a   1.000
_cell.length_b   1.000
_cell.length_c   1.000
_cell.angle_alpha   90.00
_cell.angle_beta   90.00
_cell.angle_gamma   90.00
#
_symmetry.space_group_name_H-M   'P 1'
#
loop_
_entity.id
_entity.type
_entity.pdbx_description
1 polymer ?
#
loop_
_entity_poly.entity_id
_entity_poly.type
_entity_poly.pdbx_seq_one_letter_code
_entity_poly.pdbx_strand_id
1 'polypeptide(L)'
;SYKKYLHTVKKVKIGLYVPHEPHSFQPIEWKQLVLNVSKMLRADIRKELEKYARDMRMKILKPASAHSPTQVRSRGKSLSPRRRQASPPRRLGRRDKS
;
A
#
# COMPACT_ATOMS: atom_id res chain seq x y z
N SER A 1 32.43 -6.24 -4.93
CA SER A 1 32.16 -5.38 -3.77
C SER A 1 32.00 -6.19 -2.49
N TYR A 2 30.93 -6.96 -2.28
CA TYR A 2 30.76 -7.78 -1.05
C TYR A 2 31.90 -8.77 -0.76
N LYS A 3 32.35 -9.52 -1.78
CA LYS A 3 33.46 -10.49 -1.64
C LYS A 3 34.74 -9.87 -1.07
N LYS A 4 35.03 -8.59 -1.37
CA LYS A 4 36.25 -7.90 -0.91
C LYS A 4 36.32 -7.78 0.62
N TYR A 5 35.18 -7.90 1.29
CA TYR A 5 35.04 -7.72 2.73
C TYR A 5 34.53 -8.99 3.42
N LEU A 6 34.86 -10.17 2.86
CA LEU A 6 34.51 -11.48 3.44
C LEU A 6 33.01 -11.72 3.64
N HIS A 7 32.15 -10.95 2.98
CA HIS A 7 30.71 -11.16 3.00
C HIS A 7 30.27 -12.12 1.89
N THR A 8 29.39 -13.06 2.28
CA THR A 8 28.68 -13.93 1.33
C THR A 8 27.26 -13.42 1.15
N VAL A 9 26.89 -13.10 -0.09
CA VAL A 9 25.52 -12.69 -0.40
C VAL A 9 24.61 -13.92 -0.32
N LYS A 10 23.54 -13.84 0.48
CA LYS A 10 22.58 -14.96 0.65
C LYS A 10 21.29 -14.77 -0.14
N LYS A 11 20.78 -13.54 -0.18
CA LYS A 11 19.55 -13.19 -0.89
C LYS A 11 19.69 -11.85 -1.58
N VAL A 12 18.99 -11.70 -2.70
CA VAL A 12 18.82 -10.43 -3.41
C VAL A 12 17.32 -10.21 -3.58
N LYS A 13 16.85 -9.01 -3.24
CA LYS A 13 15.45 -8.61 -3.43
C LYS A 13 15.44 -7.42 -4.39
N ILE A 14 14.64 -7.51 -5.45
CA ILE A 14 14.50 -6.45 -6.45
C ILE A 14 13.04 -6.01 -6.48
N GLY A 15 12.83 -4.71 -6.42
CA GLY A 15 11.53 -4.09 -6.51
C GLY A 15 11.13 -3.72 -7.93
N LEU A 16 9.93 -3.14 -8.06
CA LEU A 16 9.46 -2.54 -9.31
C LEU A 16 10.05 -1.14 -9.51
N TYR A 17 9.91 -0.62 -10.73
CA TYR A 17 10.14 0.81 -10.96
C TYR A 17 9.19 1.65 -10.10
N VAL A 18 9.77 2.66 -9.46
CA VAL A 18 9.00 3.62 -8.66
C VAL A 18 8.34 4.61 -9.61
N PRO A 19 7.01 4.82 -9.50
CA PRO A 19 6.34 5.88 -10.24
C PRO A 19 6.96 7.24 -9.93
N HIS A 20 7.12 8.08 -10.95
CA HIS A 20 7.68 9.42 -10.77
C HIS A 20 6.64 10.45 -10.31
N GLU A 21 5.37 10.03 -10.20
CA GLU A 21 4.29 10.87 -9.68
C GLU A 21 4.53 11.15 -8.19
N PRO A 22 4.85 12.40 -7.80
CA PRO A 22 5.22 12.72 -6.42
C PRO A 22 4.04 12.60 -5.45
N HIS A 23 2.81 12.67 -5.95
CA HIS A 23 1.58 12.49 -5.16
C HIS A 23 1.09 11.04 -5.14
N SER A 24 1.90 10.09 -5.63
CA SER A 24 1.57 8.67 -5.53
C SER A 24 1.67 8.21 -4.07
N PHE A 25 0.54 7.82 -3.49
CA PHE A 25 0.49 7.16 -2.18
C PHE A 25 0.56 5.62 -2.28
N GLN A 26 0.89 5.10 -3.45
CA GLN A 26 1.10 3.66 -3.63
C GLN A 26 2.38 3.22 -2.90
N PRO A 27 2.33 2.13 -2.12
CA PRO A 27 3.53 1.62 -1.45
C PRO A 27 4.56 1.15 -2.47
N ILE A 28 5.84 1.37 -2.17
CA ILE A 28 6.94 0.87 -3.00
C ILE A 28 7.02 -0.65 -2.86
N GLU A 29 6.97 -1.34 -4.00
CA GLU A 29 7.14 -2.79 -4.06
C GLU A 29 8.63 -3.15 -4.00
N TRP A 30 9.17 -3.36 -2.80
CA TRP A 30 10.60 -3.64 -2.58
C TRP A 30 11.05 -5.07 -2.91
N LYS A 31 10.12 -6.02 -3.00
CA LYS A 31 10.43 -7.47 -2.97
C LYS A 31 9.66 -8.28 -4.02
N GLN A 32 9.49 -7.71 -5.21
CA GLN A 32 8.75 -8.38 -6.28
C GLN A 32 9.54 -9.57 -6.87
N LEU A 33 10.87 -9.46 -6.97
CA LEU A 33 11.75 -10.61 -7.17
C LEU A 33 12.54 -10.88 -5.89
N VAL A 34 12.60 -12.15 -5.47
CA VAL A 34 13.42 -12.60 -4.35
C VAL A 34 14.25 -13.81 -4.76
N LEU A 35 15.57 -13.62 -4.89
CA LEU A 35 16.51 -14.68 -5.24
C LEU A 35 17.23 -15.19 -4.00
N ASN A 36 17.34 -16.51 -3.87
CA ASN A 36 18.23 -17.15 -2.90
C ASN A 36 19.54 -17.53 -3.58
N VAL A 37 20.43 -16.55 -3.72
CA VAL A 37 21.69 -16.69 -4.46
C VAL A 37 22.62 -17.75 -3.87
N SER A 38 22.45 -18.11 -2.59
CA SER A 38 23.27 -19.16 -1.96
C SER A 38 22.90 -20.58 -2.39
N LYS A 39 21.71 -20.76 -2.99
CA LYS A 39 21.19 -22.05 -3.45
C LYS A 39 21.11 -22.16 -4.98
N MET A 40 21.62 -21.16 -5.71
CA MET A 40 21.50 -21.09 -7.16
C MET A 40 22.86 -21.06 -7.83
N LEU A 41 22.95 -21.67 -9.02
CA LEU A 41 24.13 -21.54 -9.85
C LEU A 41 24.21 -20.14 -10.45
N ARG A 42 25.42 -19.69 -10.75
CA ARG A 42 25.65 -18.35 -11.30
C ARG A 42 24.93 -18.12 -12.64
N ALA A 43 24.79 -19.17 -13.47
CA ALA A 43 24.05 -19.12 -14.72
C ALA A 43 22.56 -18.87 -14.50
N ASP A 44 21.94 -19.56 -13.54
CA ASP A 44 20.52 -19.41 -13.21
C ASP A 44 20.23 -18.03 -12.62
N ILE A 45 21.13 -17.54 -11.76
CA ILE A 45 21.02 -16.17 -11.20
C ILE A 45 21.01 -15.15 -12.33
N ARG A 46 21.94 -15.26 -13.29
CA ARG A 46 21.99 -14.36 -14.44
C ARG A 46 20.70 -14.44 -15.26
N LYS A 47 20.24 -15.65 -15.58
CA LYS A 47 19.03 -15.89 -16.36
C LYS A 47 17.79 -15.24 -15.71
N GLU A 48 17.61 -15.44 -14.40
CA GLU A 48 16.50 -14.84 -13.65
C GLU A 48 16.57 -13.31 -13.62
N LEU A 49 17.75 -12.75 -13.37
CA LEU A 49 17.94 -11.29 -13.38
C LEU A 49 17.66 -10.68 -14.76
N GLU A 50 18.14 -11.31 -15.83
CA GLU A 50 17.92 -10.85 -17.21
C GLU A 50 16.46 -10.98 -17.65
N LYS A 51 15.78 -12.06 -17.24
CA LYS A 51 14.34 -12.23 -17.45
C LYS A 51 13.58 -11.13 -16.73
N TYR A 52 13.81 -10.94 -15.43
CA TYR A 52 13.11 -9.94 -14.65
C TYR A 52 13.35 -8.51 -15.17
N ALA A 53 14.59 -8.19 -15.57
CA ALA A 53 14.89 -6.91 -16.19
C ALA A 53 14.17 -6.69 -17.53
N ARG A 54 13.97 -7.74 -18.34
CA ARG A 54 13.15 -7.67 -19.55
C ARG A 54 11.68 -7.46 -19.21
N ASP A 55 11.15 -8.23 -18.27
CA ASP A 55 9.75 -8.16 -17.86
C ASP A 55 9.40 -6.76 -17.31
N MET A 56 10.32 -6.12 -16.58
CA MET A 56 10.18 -4.72 -16.14
C MET A 56 10.21 -3.72 -17.29
N ARG A 57 11.15 -3.87 -18.24
CA ARG A 57 11.25 -2.98 -19.42
C ARG A 57 10.02 -3.05 -20.31
N MET A 58 9.45 -4.25 -20.45
CA MET A 58 8.22 -4.49 -21.21
C MET A 58 6.96 -4.22 -20.38
N LYS A 59 7.08 -3.77 -19.13
CA LYS A 59 5.96 -3.48 -18.21
C LYS A 59 4.98 -4.65 -18.04
N ILE A 60 5.48 -5.89 -18.15
CA ILE A 60 4.68 -7.12 -18.03
C ILE A 60 4.27 -7.35 -16.57
N LEU A 61 5.14 -6.95 -15.63
CA LEU A 61 4.92 -7.11 -14.21
C LEU A 61 3.94 -6.04 -13.69
N LYS A 62 2.82 -6.49 -13.11
CA LYS A 62 1.86 -5.62 -12.44
C LYS A 62 2.14 -5.55 -10.94
N PRO A 63 2.08 -4.37 -10.31
CA PRO A 63 2.21 -4.24 -8.86
C PRO A 63 1.06 -4.98 -8.16
N ALA A 64 1.34 -5.66 -7.05
CA ALA A 64 0.32 -6.36 -6.29
C ALA A 64 -0.70 -5.38 -5.69
N SER A 65 -0.26 -4.17 -5.34
CA SER A 65 -1.10 -3.07 -4.85
C SER A 65 -2.10 -2.50 -5.86
N ALA A 66 -2.04 -2.90 -7.15
CA ALA A 66 -3.08 -2.56 -8.12
C ALA A 66 -4.45 -3.18 -7.78
N HIS A 67 -4.49 -4.11 -6.82
CA HIS A 67 -5.71 -4.63 -6.24
C HIS A 67 -6.04 -3.86 -4.96
N SER A 68 -6.30 -2.56 -5.07
CA SER A 68 -7.31 -2.01 -4.17
C SER A 68 -8.64 -2.64 -4.62
N PRO A 69 -9.33 -3.44 -3.80
CA PRO A 69 -10.75 -3.63 -4.05
C PRO A 69 -11.29 -2.20 -4.10
N THR A 70 -11.95 -1.82 -5.18
CA THR A 70 -12.91 -0.74 -5.11
C THR A 70 -13.84 -1.17 -3.98
N GLN A 71 -13.63 -0.61 -2.79
CA GLN A 71 -14.76 -0.40 -1.92
C GLN A 71 -15.64 0.51 -2.77
N VAL A 72 -16.53 -0.11 -3.54
CA VAL A 72 -17.83 0.47 -3.84
C VAL A 72 -18.38 0.72 -2.46
N ARG A 73 -18.03 1.89 -1.92
CA ARG A 73 -18.59 2.43 -0.72
C ARG A 73 -20.01 2.69 -1.14
N SER A 74 -20.85 1.67 -1.05
CA SER A 74 -22.28 1.84 -1.13
C SER A 74 -22.56 2.98 -0.17
N ARG A 75 -23.09 4.08 -0.71
CA ARG A 75 -23.41 5.30 0.03
C ARG A 75 -24.59 4.98 0.95
N GLY A 76 -24.34 4.10 1.92
CA GLY A 76 -25.26 3.60 2.91
C GLY A 76 -25.10 4.44 4.16
N LYS A 77 -26.12 5.28 4.40
CA LYS A 77 -26.52 5.86 5.68
C LYS A 77 -25.37 6.42 6.53
N SER A 78 -25.20 7.73 6.45
CA SER A 78 -24.48 8.58 7.42
C SER A 78 -24.42 7.96 8.82
N LEU A 79 -23.21 7.64 9.29
CA LEU A 79 -22.92 7.25 10.68
C LEU A 79 -22.73 8.47 11.59
N SER A 80 -23.20 9.66 11.20
CA SER A 80 -23.29 10.77 12.16
C SER A 80 -24.32 10.41 13.22
N PRO A 81 -23.94 10.36 14.52
CA PRO A 81 -24.91 10.15 15.59
C PRO A 81 -25.96 11.24 15.50
N ARG A 82 -27.22 10.85 15.23
CA ARG A 82 -28.34 11.79 15.13
C ARG A 82 -28.47 12.48 16.49
N ARG A 83 -28.14 13.78 16.54
CA ARG A 83 -28.33 14.66 17.70
C ARG A 83 -29.77 14.51 18.17
N ARG A 84 -29.99 13.78 19.27
CA ARG A 84 -31.32 13.63 19.88
C ARG A 84 -31.81 15.02 20.28
N GLN A 85 -32.97 15.42 19.77
CA GLN A 85 -33.72 16.53 20.36
C GLN A 85 -34.24 16.06 21.72
N ALA A 86 -33.68 16.60 22.80
CA ALA A 86 -34.26 16.48 24.13
C ALA A 86 -33.80 17.68 24.97
N SER A 87 -34.40 18.85 24.71
CA SER A 87 -34.48 19.90 25.73
C SER A 87 -35.96 20.00 26.15
N PRO A 88 -36.28 19.98 27.47
CA PRO A 88 -37.66 20.04 27.93
C PRO A 88 -38.31 21.39 27.58
N PRO A 89 -39.62 21.45 27.31
CA PRO A 89 -40.32 22.72 27.19
C PRO A 89 -40.23 23.47 28.54
N ARG A 90 -39.72 24.71 28.51
CA ARG A 90 -39.69 25.57 29.69
C ARG A 90 -41.13 25.88 30.09
N ARG A 91 -41.48 25.57 31.35
CA ARG A 91 -42.80 25.87 31.95
C ARG A 91 -43.14 27.35 31.81
N LEU A 92 -44.41 27.61 31.49
CA LEU A 92 -45.06 28.93 31.57
C LEU A 92 -44.97 29.46 33.01
N GLY A 93 -44.14 30.48 33.21
CA GLY A 93 -44.09 31.24 34.46
C GLY A 93 -45.18 32.30 34.47
N ARG A 94 -46.33 31.97 35.05
CA ARG A 94 -47.30 32.94 35.58
C ARG A 94 -46.56 33.83 36.59
N ARG A 95 -46.48 35.14 36.38
CA ARG A 95 -46.19 36.10 37.44
C ARG A 95 -47.25 37.20 37.41
N ASP A 96 -48.10 37.14 38.42
CA ASP A 96 -49.17 38.08 38.77
C ASP A 96 -48.56 39.21 39.64
N LYS A 97 -49.02 40.45 39.40
CA LYS A 97 -48.90 41.70 40.22
C LYS A 97 -47.49 42.28 40.40
N SER A 98 -47.29 43.60 40.36
CA SER A 98 -48.16 44.75 40.69
C SER A 98 -48.14 45.86 39.63
#